data_AF-A0A7J9QSH3-F1
#
_entry.id   AF-A0A7J9QSH3-F1
#
_cell.length_a   1.000
_cell.length_b   1.000
_cell.length_c   1.000
_cell.angle_alpha   90.00
_cell.angle_beta   90.00
_cell.angle_gamma   90.00
#
_symmetry.space_group_name_H-M   'P 1'
#
loop_
_entity.id
_entity.type
_entity.pdbx_description
1 polymer ?
#
loop_
_entity_poly.entity_id
_entity_poly.type
_entity_poly.pdbx_seq_one_letter_code
_entity_poly.pdbx_strand_id
1 'polypeptide(L)'
;MDEDIKSEIRKVALQNAFEHEGKTQDKIVLSKILGTKPEFRSKVKEIIGDISEIVSSVNQLSFEDQKKEIETNFPDLLKPKEKVEEREGLPPLQGAEQGKVVTRFPPEPNGYPHIGHAKAAIINAEYAKMYGGKCILRMDDTNPEAERMEYHAAIKVGLDWLGVEFDVVKSTSDDMEFFYEKGMELINSGKAYVCTCKRENISQNRRERKACKCSLGDIEKNNQGWDKMFQKYKPGEAIV
;
A
#
# COMPACT_ATOMS: atom_id res chain seq x y z
N MET A 1 28.99 24.99 9.03
CA MET A 1 27.62 24.58 8.68
C MET A 1 26.71 25.80 8.72
N ASP A 2 25.66 25.83 7.93
CA ASP A 2 24.66 26.90 7.92
C ASP A 2 24.03 27.07 9.32
N GLU A 3 23.88 28.30 9.80
CA GLU A 3 23.34 28.58 11.14
C GLU A 3 21.90 28.06 11.30
N ASP A 4 21.14 28.04 10.21
CA ASP A 4 19.79 27.48 10.18
C ASP A 4 19.76 25.98 10.51
N ILE A 5 20.79 25.24 10.12
CA ILE A 5 20.89 23.79 10.39
C ILE A 5 21.24 23.55 11.86
N LYS A 6 22.17 24.33 12.41
CA LYS A 6 22.50 24.24 13.85
C LYS A 6 21.30 24.60 14.72
N SER A 7 20.55 25.63 14.33
CA SER A 7 19.30 26.01 14.99
C SER A 7 18.27 24.88 14.98
N GLU A 8 18.08 24.20 13.84
CA GLU A 8 17.16 23.06 13.74
C GLU A 8 17.61 21.87 14.59
N ILE A 9 18.90 21.52 14.57
CA ILE A 9 19.45 20.43 15.41
C ILE A 9 19.23 20.76 16.89
N ARG A 10 19.47 22.02 17.28
CA ARG A 10 19.27 22.49 18.66
C ARG A 10 17.81 22.45 19.08
N LYS A 11 16.90 22.86 18.20
CA LYS A 11 15.45 22.74 18.41
C LYS A 11 15.03 21.29 18.69
N VAL A 12 15.49 20.34 17.85
CA VAL A 12 15.17 18.91 18.01
C VAL A 12 15.79 18.32 19.28
N ALA A 13 17.02 18.70 19.61
CA ALA A 13 17.70 18.26 20.82
C ALA A 13 17.00 18.78 22.09
N LEU A 14 16.68 20.08 22.16
CA LEU A 14 15.95 20.70 23.26
C LEU A 14 14.56 20.10 23.42
N GLN A 15 13.80 19.93 22.32
CA GLN A 15 12.49 19.30 22.37
C GLN A 15 12.57 17.91 22.98
N ASN A 16 13.51 17.08 22.52
CA ASN A 16 13.61 15.72 23.00
C ASN A 16 14.10 15.64 24.45
N ALA A 17 15.08 16.48 24.83
CA ALA A 17 15.54 16.56 26.20
C ALA A 17 14.41 16.99 27.15
N PHE A 18 13.63 18.00 26.78
CA PHE A 18 12.48 18.47 27.55
C PHE A 18 11.38 17.41 27.67
N GLU A 19 11.08 16.66 26.60
CA GLU A 19 10.14 15.54 26.61
C GLU A 19 10.61 14.33 27.45
N HIS A 20 11.91 14.23 27.76
CA HIS A 20 12.53 13.11 28.47
C HIS A 20 13.45 13.55 29.62
N GLU A 21 12.88 14.29 30.57
CA GLU A 21 13.51 14.58 31.87
C GLU A 21 14.88 15.29 31.78
N GLY A 22 15.08 16.09 30.74
CA GLY A 22 16.24 16.97 30.57
C GLY A 22 17.43 16.34 29.84
N LYS A 23 17.29 15.13 29.25
CA LYS A 23 18.38 14.47 28.50
C LYS A 23 17.96 13.94 27.14
N THR A 24 18.88 14.02 26.18
CA THR A 24 18.75 13.43 24.85
C THR A 24 20.04 12.73 24.40
N GLN A 25 19.98 12.03 23.27
CA GLN A 25 21.10 11.27 22.70
C GLN A 25 21.26 11.56 21.20
N ASP A 26 22.50 11.56 20.72
CA ASP A 26 22.88 11.84 19.33
C ASP A 26 22.06 11.01 18.33
N LYS A 27 21.87 9.71 18.61
CA LYS A 27 21.13 8.79 17.73
C LYS A 27 19.66 9.20 17.58
N ILE A 28 19.04 9.72 18.64
CA ILE A 28 17.63 10.14 18.62
C ILE A 28 17.48 11.43 17.80
N VAL A 29 18.36 12.40 18.04
CA VAL A 29 18.37 13.67 17.31
C VAL A 29 18.66 13.44 15.83
N LEU A 30 19.65 12.61 15.50
CA LEU A 30 19.96 12.21 14.12
C LEU A 30 18.76 11.55 13.44
N SER A 31 18.11 10.58 14.09
CA SER A 31 16.92 9.90 13.53
C SER A 31 15.78 10.87 13.27
N LYS A 32 15.53 11.83 14.17
CA LYS A 32 14.48 12.85 14.02
C LYS A 32 14.79 13.81 12.87
N ILE A 33 16.02 14.32 12.77
CA ILE A 33 16.47 15.23 11.69
C ILE A 33 16.38 14.55 10.32
N LEU A 34 16.79 13.30 10.18
CA LEU A 34 16.71 12.56 8.90
C LEU A 34 15.26 12.19 8.51
N GLY A 35 14.35 12.19 9.49
CA GLY A 35 12.92 11.97 9.28
C GLY A 35 12.20 13.23 8.81
N THR A 36 12.54 14.39 9.37
CA THR A 36 11.92 15.68 9.01
C THR A 36 12.53 16.34 7.78
N LYS A 37 13.83 16.14 7.54
CA LYS A 37 14.60 16.74 6.42
C LYS A 37 15.40 15.66 5.67
N PRO A 38 14.76 14.93 4.74
CA PRO A 38 15.39 13.82 4.01
C PRO A 38 16.65 14.19 3.21
N GLU A 39 16.82 15.45 2.83
CA GLU A 39 18.00 16.00 2.15
C GLU A 39 19.31 15.83 2.93
N PHE A 40 19.24 15.65 4.25
CA PHE A 40 20.42 15.42 5.09
C PHE A 40 20.94 13.99 5.06
N ARG A 41 20.23 13.04 4.45
CA ARG A 41 20.66 11.64 4.34
C ARG A 41 21.99 11.50 3.60
N SER A 42 22.29 12.38 2.64
CA SER A 42 23.57 12.40 1.92
C SER A 42 24.69 13.14 2.67
N LYS A 43 24.34 13.92 3.71
CA LYS A 43 25.26 14.80 4.45
C LYS A 43 25.49 14.38 5.91
N VAL A 44 25.16 13.13 6.26
CA VAL A 44 25.27 12.62 7.65
C VAL A 44 26.65 12.85 8.25
N LYS A 45 27.72 12.64 7.48
CA LYS A 45 29.10 12.83 7.94
C LYS A 45 29.43 14.27 8.30
N GLU A 46 28.76 15.24 7.69
CA GLU A 46 28.98 16.67 7.92
C GLU A 46 28.25 17.16 9.17
N ILE A 47 27.06 16.61 9.46
CA ILE A 47 26.20 17.08 10.55
C ILE A 47 26.40 16.33 11.87
N ILE A 48 27.02 15.13 11.85
CA ILE A 48 27.13 14.28 13.04
C ILE A 48 27.94 14.93 14.17
N GLY A 49 29.02 15.65 13.82
CA GLY A 49 29.84 16.36 14.80
C GLY A 49 29.07 17.50 15.47
N ASP A 50 28.33 18.28 14.69
CA ASP A 50 27.48 19.35 15.20
C ASP A 50 26.33 18.81 16.07
N ILE A 51 25.76 17.64 15.72
CA ILE A 51 24.77 16.96 16.57
C ILE A 51 25.38 16.60 17.92
N SER A 52 26.55 15.96 17.96
CA SER A 52 27.21 15.59 19.22
C SER A 52 27.53 16.81 20.10
N GLU A 53 28.01 17.90 19.48
CA GLU A 53 28.30 19.15 20.19
C GLU A 53 27.01 19.76 20.80
N ILE A 54 25.94 19.84 20.01
CA ILE A 54 24.67 20.42 20.44
C ILE A 54 23.99 19.55 21.49
N VAL A 55 23.99 18.22 21.35
CA VAL A 55 23.43 17.30 22.34
C VAL A 55 24.17 17.41 23.66
N SER A 56 25.50 17.47 23.62
CA SER A 56 26.32 17.68 24.81
C SER A 56 25.97 19.01 25.50
N SER A 57 25.87 20.10 24.73
CA SER A 57 25.46 21.42 25.23
C SER A 57 24.07 21.38 25.87
N VAL A 58 23.07 20.77 25.23
CA VAL A 58 21.70 20.68 25.75
C VAL A 58 21.65 19.85 27.04
N ASN A 59 22.37 18.74 27.09
CA ASN A 59 22.41 17.87 28.27
C ASN A 59 23.12 18.48 29.49
N GLN A 60 23.88 19.57 29.30
CA GLN A 60 24.49 20.34 30.38
C GLN A 60 23.55 21.41 30.97
N LEU A 61 22.48 21.77 30.26
CA LEU A 61 21.49 22.72 30.75
C LEU A 61 20.59 22.08 31.82
N SER A 62 20.23 22.87 32.83
CA SER A 62 19.18 22.48 33.77
C SER A 62 17.84 22.37 33.06
N PHE A 63 16.89 21.61 33.61
CA PHE A 63 15.55 21.50 33.04
C PHE A 63 14.87 22.87 32.92
N GLU A 64 15.06 23.74 33.90
CA GLU A 64 14.57 25.12 33.91
C GLU A 64 15.19 25.97 32.79
N ASP A 65 16.50 25.82 32.54
CA ASP A 65 17.18 26.59 31.50
C ASP A 65 16.83 26.07 30.09
N GLN A 66 16.67 24.75 29.93
CA GLN A 66 16.11 24.17 28.71
C GLN A 66 14.72 24.75 28.43
N LYS A 67 13.86 24.81 29.45
CA LYS A 67 12.51 25.37 29.33
C LYS A 67 12.54 26.84 28.93
N LYS A 68 13.34 27.69 29.59
CA LYS A 68 13.50 29.11 29.24
C LYS A 68 14.01 29.30 27.81
N GLU A 69 14.95 28.46 27.39
CA GLU A 69 15.49 28.52 26.03
C GLU A 69 14.42 28.15 25.00
N ILE A 70 13.62 27.12 25.27
CA ILE A 70 12.49 26.75 24.43
C ILE A 70 11.47 27.89 24.39
N GLU A 71 11.12 28.50 25.53
CA GLU A 71 10.19 29.65 25.59
C GLU A 71 10.66 30.84 24.75
N THR A 72 11.96 31.10 24.73
CA THR A 72 12.55 32.26 24.05
C THR A 72 12.73 32.03 22.55
N ASN A 73 13.30 30.88 22.19
CA ASN A 73 13.77 30.62 20.83
C ASN A 73 12.83 29.72 20.02
N PHE A 74 12.06 28.86 20.70
CA PHE A 74 11.22 27.84 20.07
C PHE A 74 9.84 27.72 20.75
N PRO A 75 9.10 28.83 20.96
CA PRO A 75 7.86 28.84 21.75
C PRO A 75 6.79 27.88 21.21
N ASP A 76 6.83 27.57 19.91
CA ASP A 76 5.94 26.59 19.28
C ASP A 76 6.07 25.16 19.84
N LEU A 77 7.21 24.81 20.43
CA LEU A 77 7.42 23.48 21.05
C LEU A 77 6.62 23.29 22.33
N LEU A 78 6.24 24.38 23.01
CA LEU A 78 5.47 24.36 24.27
C LEU A 78 3.97 24.47 24.03
N LYS A 79 3.55 24.76 22.79
CA LYS A 79 2.14 24.67 22.43
C LYS A 79 1.71 23.22 22.62
N PRO A 80 0.66 22.95 23.43
CA PRO A 80 0.09 21.62 23.49
C PRO A 80 -0.20 21.19 22.06
N LYS A 81 0.36 20.05 21.62
CA LYS A 81 -0.08 19.44 20.37
C LYS A 81 -1.58 19.32 20.49
N GLU A 82 -2.33 19.91 19.56
CA GLU A 82 -3.77 19.64 19.46
C GLU A 82 -3.90 18.12 19.52
N LYS A 83 -4.61 17.62 20.54
CA LYS A 83 -4.97 16.21 20.56
C LYS A 83 -5.76 16.03 19.29
N VAL A 84 -5.16 15.36 18.30
CA VAL A 84 -5.92 14.83 17.18
C VAL A 84 -6.98 13.98 17.85
N GLU A 85 -8.24 14.41 17.77
CA GLU A 85 -9.34 13.61 18.29
C GLU A 85 -9.19 12.24 17.64
N GLU A 86 -8.94 11.21 18.45
CA GLU A 86 -8.86 9.85 17.96
C GLU A 86 -10.22 9.54 17.37
N ARG A 87 -10.31 9.50 16.04
CA ARG A 87 -11.59 9.23 15.40
C ARG A 87 -12.03 7.82 15.80
N GLU A 88 -13.27 7.70 16.24
CA GLU A 88 -13.89 6.39 16.39
C GLU A 88 -14.30 5.86 15.00
N GLY A 89 -13.81 4.67 14.65
CA GLY A 89 -14.21 3.97 13.43
C GLY A 89 -13.47 4.38 12.14
N LEU A 90 -14.10 4.09 11.00
CA LEU A 90 -13.55 4.31 9.65
C LEU A 90 -13.92 5.72 9.14
N PRO A 91 -13.09 6.36 8.28
CA PRO A 91 -13.46 7.64 7.70
C PRO A 91 -14.62 7.43 6.72
N PRO A 92 -15.46 8.45 6.47
CA PRO A 92 -16.52 8.30 5.48
C PRO A 92 -15.93 8.07 4.07
N LEU A 93 -16.57 7.20 3.30
CA LEU A 93 -16.31 7.01 1.88
C LEU A 93 -16.90 8.17 1.08
N GLN A 94 -16.12 8.73 0.15
CA GLN A 94 -16.58 9.80 -0.73
C GLN A 94 -17.67 9.30 -1.68
N GLY A 95 -18.81 10.00 -1.72
CA GLY A 95 -19.93 9.65 -2.59
C GLY A 95 -20.69 8.38 -2.19
N ALA A 96 -20.44 7.84 -1.00
CA ALA A 96 -21.18 6.68 -0.51
C ALA A 96 -22.61 7.05 -0.14
N GLU A 97 -23.54 6.22 -0.57
CA GLU A 97 -24.96 6.30 -0.24
C GLU A 97 -25.35 5.11 0.64
N GLN A 98 -26.16 5.38 1.67
CA GLN A 98 -26.67 4.34 2.57
C GLN A 98 -27.45 3.28 1.79
N GLY A 99 -27.19 2.01 2.10
CA GLY A 99 -27.74 0.83 1.43
C GLY A 99 -27.10 0.48 0.08
N LYS A 100 -26.22 1.32 -0.47
CA LYS A 100 -25.64 1.13 -1.82
C LYS A 100 -24.17 0.72 -1.85
N VAL A 101 -23.47 0.79 -0.72
CA VAL A 101 -22.07 0.40 -0.65
C VAL A 101 -21.93 -1.11 -0.82
N VAL A 102 -21.05 -1.54 -1.72
CA VAL A 102 -20.68 -2.95 -1.89
C VAL A 102 -19.17 -3.06 -1.79
N THR A 103 -18.70 -3.80 -0.79
CA THR A 103 -17.27 -4.07 -0.57
C THR A 103 -16.94 -5.52 -0.89
N ARG A 104 -15.64 -5.81 -0.95
CA ARG A 104 -15.13 -7.12 -1.39
C ARG A 104 -13.83 -7.43 -0.67
N PHE A 105 -13.72 -8.62 -0.08
CA PHE A 105 -12.46 -9.21 0.33
C PHE A 105 -12.05 -10.32 -0.67
N PRO A 106 -10.96 -10.11 -1.44
CA PRO A 106 -10.60 -10.97 -2.56
C PRO A 106 -9.33 -11.82 -2.34
N PRO A 107 -9.25 -12.69 -1.32
CA PRO A 107 -7.99 -13.39 -1.04
C PRO A 107 -7.65 -14.38 -2.15
N GLU A 108 -6.36 -14.46 -2.50
CA GLU A 108 -5.84 -15.54 -3.33
C GLU A 108 -5.62 -16.79 -2.45
N PRO A 109 -6.17 -17.96 -2.81
CA PRO A 109 -6.05 -19.17 -2.01
C PRO A 109 -4.74 -19.92 -2.33
N ASN A 110 -3.60 -19.24 -2.20
CA ASN A 110 -2.25 -19.74 -2.45
C ASN A 110 -1.34 -19.75 -1.20
N GLY A 111 -1.90 -19.44 -0.03
CA GLY A 111 -1.20 -19.48 1.26
C GLY A 111 -2.13 -19.36 2.46
N TYR A 112 -1.58 -19.55 3.66
CA TYR A 112 -2.33 -19.40 4.91
C TYR A 112 -2.65 -17.93 5.23
N PRO A 113 -3.83 -17.63 5.78
CA PRO A 113 -4.19 -16.26 6.15
C PRO A 113 -3.27 -15.75 7.28
N HIS A 114 -3.12 -14.43 7.34
CA HIS A 114 -2.25 -13.74 8.31
C HIS A 114 -2.85 -12.39 8.70
N ILE A 115 -2.24 -11.65 9.62
CA ILE A 115 -2.82 -10.41 10.15
C ILE A 115 -3.16 -9.35 9.08
N GLY A 116 -2.40 -9.27 7.99
CA GLY A 116 -2.73 -8.43 6.84
C GLY A 116 -4.09 -8.77 6.19
N HIS A 117 -4.44 -10.06 6.09
CA HIS A 117 -5.74 -10.53 5.60
C HIS A 117 -6.86 -10.12 6.55
N ALA A 118 -6.65 -10.29 7.87
CA ALA A 118 -7.61 -9.87 8.89
C ALA A 118 -7.94 -8.38 8.78
N LYS A 119 -6.92 -7.53 8.65
CA LYS A 119 -7.10 -6.08 8.45
C LYS A 119 -7.95 -5.77 7.22
N ALA A 120 -7.65 -6.39 6.08
CA ALA A 120 -8.37 -6.14 4.84
C ALA A 120 -9.83 -6.62 4.92
N ALA A 121 -10.07 -7.81 5.47
CA ALA A 121 -11.41 -8.36 5.64
C ALA A 121 -12.27 -7.49 6.58
N ILE A 122 -11.74 -7.13 7.76
CA ILE A 122 -12.43 -6.30 8.74
C ILE A 122 -12.76 -4.92 8.17
N ILE A 123 -11.82 -4.25 7.49
CA ILE A 123 -12.08 -2.93 6.90
C ILE A 123 -13.22 -3.00 5.87
N ASN A 124 -13.22 -4.01 5.00
CA ASN A 124 -14.28 -4.16 3.99
C ASN A 124 -15.64 -4.44 4.65
N ALA A 125 -15.68 -5.32 5.64
CA ALA A 125 -16.91 -5.65 6.35
C ALA A 125 -17.46 -4.47 7.16
N GLU A 126 -16.60 -3.74 7.88
CA GLU A 126 -17.00 -2.57 8.66
C GLU A 126 -17.50 -1.43 7.76
N TYR A 127 -16.93 -1.24 6.57
CA TYR A 127 -17.50 -0.29 5.60
C TYR A 127 -18.87 -0.73 5.08
N ALA A 128 -19.07 -2.00 4.75
CA ALA A 128 -20.40 -2.49 4.37
C ALA A 128 -21.40 -2.23 5.51
N LYS A 129 -21.05 -2.57 6.75
CA LYS A 129 -21.88 -2.35 7.93
C LYS A 129 -22.19 -0.87 8.19
N MET A 130 -21.18 0.00 8.15
CA MET A 130 -21.31 1.46 8.36
C MET A 130 -22.32 2.09 7.39
N TYR A 131 -22.45 1.53 6.19
CA TYR A 131 -23.31 2.03 5.13
C TYR A 131 -24.54 1.14 4.87
N GLY A 132 -24.84 0.16 5.72
CA GLY A 132 -25.95 -0.79 5.50
C GLY A 132 -25.88 -1.51 4.15
N GLY A 133 -24.67 -1.66 3.62
CA GLY A 133 -24.35 -2.22 2.32
C GLY A 133 -24.12 -3.72 2.36
N LYS A 134 -23.38 -4.24 1.38
CA LYS A 134 -23.03 -5.67 1.26
C LYS A 134 -21.53 -5.89 1.24
N CYS A 135 -21.07 -6.97 1.86
CA CYS A 135 -19.68 -7.42 1.82
C CYS A 135 -19.58 -8.76 1.09
N ILE A 136 -18.69 -8.85 0.09
CA ILE A 136 -18.50 -10.06 -0.72
C ILE A 136 -17.16 -10.72 -0.36
N LEU A 137 -17.18 -12.03 -0.07
CA LEU A 137 -15.97 -12.86 -0.09
C LEU A 137 -15.81 -13.44 -1.49
N ARG A 138 -14.75 -13.04 -2.19
CA ARG A 138 -14.45 -13.55 -3.53
C ARG A 138 -13.09 -14.24 -3.53
N MET A 139 -13.05 -15.56 -3.49
CA MET A 139 -11.77 -16.27 -3.60
C MET A 139 -11.21 -16.01 -5.00
N ASP A 140 -10.04 -15.38 -5.09
CA ASP A 140 -9.43 -15.03 -6.37
C ASP A 140 -8.55 -16.18 -6.85
N ASP A 141 -9.23 -17.21 -7.38
CA ASP A 141 -8.70 -18.54 -7.68
C ASP A 141 -8.43 -18.75 -9.18
N THR A 142 -7.61 -17.88 -9.77
CA THR A 142 -7.30 -17.88 -11.22
C THR A 142 -5.91 -18.42 -11.58
N ASN A 143 -5.10 -18.79 -10.58
CA ASN A 143 -3.78 -19.39 -10.74
C ASN A 143 -3.80 -20.88 -10.35
N PRO A 144 -4.08 -21.78 -11.31
CA PRO A 144 -4.22 -23.21 -11.02
C PRO A 144 -2.94 -23.89 -10.52
N GLU A 145 -1.75 -23.28 -10.71
CA GLU A 145 -0.49 -23.86 -10.27
C GLU A 145 -0.24 -23.65 -8.76
N ALA A 146 -0.64 -22.48 -8.25
CA ALA A 146 -0.34 -22.04 -6.89
C ALA A 146 -1.46 -22.35 -5.88
N GLU A 147 -2.69 -22.53 -6.37
CA GLU A 147 -3.85 -22.62 -5.50
C GLU A 147 -4.13 -24.03 -4.99
N ARG A 148 -4.64 -24.09 -3.76
CA ARG A 148 -4.95 -25.35 -3.07
C ARG A 148 -6.22 -25.22 -2.25
N MET A 149 -7.01 -26.30 -2.22
CA MET A 149 -8.23 -26.38 -1.40
C MET A 149 -7.95 -26.22 0.10
N GLU A 150 -6.76 -26.58 0.57
CA GLU A 150 -6.36 -26.36 1.96
C GLU A 150 -6.33 -24.87 2.33
N TYR A 151 -5.90 -24.00 1.42
CA TYR A 151 -5.84 -22.56 1.64
C TYR A 151 -7.23 -21.93 1.60
N HIS A 152 -8.11 -22.40 0.71
CA HIS A 152 -9.53 -22.04 0.73
C HIS A 152 -10.15 -22.29 2.11
N ALA A 153 -9.94 -23.50 2.64
CA ALA A 153 -10.47 -23.89 3.94
C ALA A 153 -9.87 -23.05 5.07
N ALA A 154 -8.54 -22.86 5.07
CA ALA A 154 -7.84 -22.08 6.09
C ALA A 154 -8.29 -20.61 6.12
N ILE A 155 -8.45 -19.98 4.95
CA ILE A 155 -8.97 -18.61 4.83
C ILE A 155 -10.38 -18.52 5.42
N LYS A 156 -11.27 -19.45 5.04
CA LYS A 156 -12.65 -19.47 5.56
C LYS A 156 -12.69 -19.63 7.08
N VAL A 157 -11.93 -20.59 7.63
CA VAL A 157 -11.82 -20.79 9.08
C VAL A 157 -11.28 -19.55 9.78
N GLY A 158 -10.28 -18.88 9.22
CA GLY A 158 -9.72 -17.65 9.78
C GLY A 158 -10.73 -16.49 9.78
N LEU A 159 -11.54 -16.36 8.73
CA LEU A 159 -12.60 -15.35 8.64
C LEU A 159 -13.76 -15.63 9.60
N ASP A 160 -14.18 -16.90 9.67
CA ASP A 160 -15.21 -17.37 10.61
C ASP A 160 -14.75 -17.11 12.07
N TRP A 161 -13.47 -17.35 12.39
CA TRP A 161 -12.89 -17.08 13.71
C TRP A 161 -12.86 -15.57 14.05
N LEU A 162 -12.65 -14.70 13.06
CA LEU A 162 -12.71 -13.25 13.24
C LEU A 162 -14.16 -12.72 13.38
N GLY A 163 -15.17 -13.56 13.16
CA GLY A 163 -16.57 -13.14 13.16
C GLY A 163 -16.92 -12.22 11.98
N VAL A 164 -16.19 -12.33 10.86
CA VAL A 164 -16.47 -11.53 9.66
C VAL A 164 -17.52 -12.25 8.83
N GLU A 165 -18.68 -11.62 8.67
CA GLU A 165 -19.78 -12.14 7.87
C GLU A 165 -19.76 -11.55 6.44
N PHE A 166 -20.17 -12.35 5.47
CA PHE A 166 -20.25 -11.98 4.06
C PHE A 166 -21.64 -12.30 3.51
N ASP A 167 -22.21 -11.37 2.74
CA ASP A 167 -23.51 -11.54 2.08
C ASP A 167 -23.44 -12.50 0.90
N VAL A 168 -22.28 -12.54 0.23
CA VAL A 168 -22.04 -13.38 -0.94
C VAL A 168 -20.66 -13.99 -0.81
N VAL A 169 -20.58 -15.31 -1.01
CA VAL A 169 -19.33 -16.06 -1.12
C VAL A 169 -19.27 -16.65 -2.52
N LYS A 170 -18.19 -16.37 -3.26
CA LYS A 170 -18.02 -16.83 -4.64
C LYS A 170 -16.54 -17.07 -4.97
N SER A 171 -16.26 -17.93 -5.94
CA SER A 171 -14.93 -18.04 -6.55
C SER A 171 -14.85 -17.24 -7.85
N THR A 172 -13.66 -16.74 -8.20
CA THR A 172 -13.42 -16.12 -9.50
C THR A 172 -13.46 -17.17 -10.62
N SER A 173 -13.02 -18.39 -10.35
CA SER A 173 -13.04 -19.53 -11.28
C SER A 173 -14.46 -19.92 -11.73
N ASP A 174 -15.49 -19.65 -10.92
CA ASP A 174 -16.90 -19.84 -11.31
C ASP A 174 -17.33 -18.92 -12.47
N ASP A 175 -16.60 -17.82 -12.71
CA ASP A 175 -16.90 -16.80 -13.73
C ASP A 175 -16.04 -16.93 -15.01
N MET A 176 -15.29 -18.02 -15.18
CA MET A 176 -14.34 -18.15 -16.31
C MET A 176 -15.03 -18.06 -17.67
N GLU A 177 -16.20 -18.67 -17.84
CA GLU A 177 -16.98 -18.55 -19.08
C GLU A 177 -17.35 -17.10 -19.38
N PHE A 178 -17.82 -16.36 -18.36
CA PHE A 178 -18.14 -14.94 -18.50
C PHE A 178 -16.90 -14.10 -18.85
N PHE A 179 -15.73 -14.42 -18.28
CA PHE A 179 -14.49 -13.73 -18.65
C PHE A 179 -14.06 -14.03 -20.08
N TYR A 180 -14.25 -15.25 -20.57
CA TYR A 180 -13.98 -15.60 -21.96
C TYR A 180 -14.90 -14.86 -22.92
N GLU A 181 -16.19 -14.78 -22.61
CA GLU A 181 -17.16 -13.97 -23.37
C GLU A 181 -16.73 -12.51 -23.43
N LYS A 182 -16.35 -11.91 -22.30
CA LYS A 182 -15.88 -10.52 -22.24
C LYS A 182 -14.56 -10.31 -22.97
N GLY A 183 -13.64 -11.27 -22.89
CA GLY A 183 -12.40 -11.27 -23.68
C GLY A 183 -12.69 -11.24 -25.18
N MET A 184 -13.63 -12.08 -25.64
CA MET A 184 -14.06 -12.14 -27.03
C MET A 184 -14.77 -10.84 -27.46
N GLU A 185 -15.59 -10.23 -26.59
CA GLU A 185 -16.22 -8.92 -26.84
C GLU A 185 -15.17 -7.81 -27.04
N LEU A 186 -14.11 -7.81 -26.22
CA LEU A 186 -13.01 -6.86 -26.34
C LEU A 186 -12.21 -7.06 -27.65
N ILE A 187 -11.97 -8.31 -28.04
CA ILE A 187 -11.30 -8.62 -29.32
C ILE A 187 -12.16 -8.18 -30.51
N ASN A 188 -13.44 -8.55 -30.53
CA ASN A 188 -14.36 -8.21 -31.62
C ASN A 188 -14.63 -6.70 -31.74
N SER A 189 -14.47 -5.95 -30.64
CA SER A 189 -14.56 -4.49 -30.66
C SER A 189 -13.24 -3.78 -30.99
N GLY A 190 -12.17 -4.54 -31.30
CA GLY A 190 -10.85 -3.99 -31.62
C GLY A 190 -10.12 -3.36 -30.44
N LYS A 191 -10.54 -3.66 -29.20
CA LYS A 191 -9.97 -3.12 -27.95
C LYS A 191 -8.93 -4.06 -27.31
N ALA A 192 -8.83 -5.29 -27.81
CA ALA A 192 -7.82 -6.27 -27.42
C ALA A 192 -7.29 -7.02 -28.66
N TYR A 193 -6.11 -7.63 -28.53
CA TYR A 193 -5.48 -8.37 -29.62
C TYR A 193 -4.69 -9.55 -29.06
N VAL A 194 -4.50 -10.61 -29.86
CA VAL A 194 -3.71 -11.77 -29.45
C VAL A 194 -2.23 -11.53 -29.79
N CYS A 195 -1.38 -11.52 -28.77
CA CYS A 195 0.05 -11.33 -28.88
C CYS A 195 0.80 -12.66 -28.76
N THR A 196 1.56 -13.00 -29.80
CA THR A 196 2.44 -14.18 -29.84
C THR A 196 3.93 -13.78 -29.77
N CYS A 197 4.22 -12.57 -29.30
CA CYS A 197 5.60 -12.13 -29.11
C CYS A 197 6.21 -12.87 -27.90
N LYS A 198 7.52 -13.16 -27.96
CA LYS A 198 8.24 -13.67 -26.80
C LYS A 198 8.16 -12.68 -25.62
N ARG A 199 8.18 -13.20 -24.39
CA ARG A 199 8.06 -12.42 -23.15
C ARG A 199 9.11 -11.29 -23.07
N GLU A 200 10.33 -11.56 -23.49
CA GLU A 200 11.43 -10.59 -23.50
C GLU A 200 11.10 -9.42 -24.44
N ASN A 201 10.58 -9.72 -25.63
CA ASN A 201 10.17 -8.71 -26.61
C ASN A 201 8.98 -7.89 -26.10
N ILE A 202 8.01 -8.52 -25.42
CA ILE A 202 6.89 -7.80 -24.81
C ILE A 202 7.41 -6.81 -23.76
N SER A 203 8.30 -7.27 -22.87
CA SER A 203 8.90 -6.44 -21.82
C SER A 203 9.69 -5.26 -22.41
N GLN A 204 10.54 -5.52 -23.41
CA GLN A 204 11.29 -4.49 -24.11
C GLN A 204 10.37 -3.48 -24.80
N ASN A 205 9.41 -3.94 -25.60
CA ASN A 205 8.48 -3.08 -26.32
C ASN A 205 7.66 -2.19 -25.36
N ARG A 206 7.20 -2.72 -24.21
CA ARG A 206 6.52 -1.92 -23.19
C ARG A 206 7.41 -0.83 -22.61
N ARG A 207 8.68 -1.15 -22.32
CA ARG A 207 9.69 -0.19 -21.83
C ARG A 207 9.95 0.92 -22.84
N GLU A 208 10.05 0.56 -24.12
CA GLU A 208 10.29 1.49 -25.23
C GLU A 208 9.00 2.15 -25.76
N ARG A 209 7.84 1.84 -25.18
CA ARG A 209 6.50 2.29 -25.62
C ARG A 209 6.24 2.03 -27.12
N LYS A 210 6.75 0.90 -27.61
CA LYS A 210 6.65 0.49 -29.01
C LYS A 210 5.54 -0.54 -29.19
N ALA A 211 4.67 -0.31 -30.16
CA ALA A 211 3.66 -1.28 -30.55
C ALA A 211 4.32 -2.52 -31.19
N CYS A 212 3.81 -3.71 -30.86
CA CYS A 212 4.22 -4.93 -31.55
C CYS A 212 3.40 -5.13 -32.83
N LYS A 213 3.90 -5.96 -33.77
CA LYS A 213 3.15 -6.23 -35.01
C LYS A 213 1.80 -6.92 -34.77
N CYS A 214 1.64 -7.62 -33.64
CA CYS A 214 0.38 -8.28 -33.30
C CYS A 214 -0.75 -7.28 -33.02
N SER A 215 -0.44 -6.07 -32.50
CA SER A 215 -1.46 -5.05 -32.24
C SER A 215 -1.98 -4.36 -33.50
N LEU A 216 -1.38 -4.64 -34.66
CA LEU A 216 -1.82 -4.19 -35.97
C LEU A 216 -2.61 -5.28 -36.71
N GLY A 217 -2.87 -6.43 -36.07
CA GLY A 217 -3.69 -7.49 -36.63
C GLY A 217 -5.14 -7.06 -36.78
N ASP A 218 -5.82 -7.60 -37.79
CA ASP A 218 -7.27 -7.44 -37.94
C ASP A 218 -8.04 -8.33 -36.96
N ILE A 219 -9.35 -8.10 -36.88
CA ILE A 219 -10.26 -8.82 -35.98
C ILE A 219 -10.24 -10.32 -36.30
N GLU A 220 -10.20 -10.70 -37.58
CA GLU A 220 -10.20 -12.11 -37.99
C GLU A 220 -8.96 -12.84 -37.47
N LYS A 221 -7.78 -12.24 -37.62
CA LYS A 221 -6.54 -12.81 -37.11
C LYS A 221 -6.54 -12.93 -35.58
N ASN A 222 -7.12 -11.95 -34.88
CA ASN A 222 -7.23 -12.02 -33.42
C ASN A 222 -8.20 -13.13 -32.98
N ASN A 223 -9.35 -13.29 -33.66
CA ASN A 223 -10.29 -14.39 -33.39
C ASN A 223 -9.63 -15.76 -33.63
N GLN A 224 -8.94 -15.93 -34.76
CA GLN A 224 -8.17 -17.15 -35.01
C GLN A 224 -7.07 -17.39 -33.96
N GLY A 225 -6.44 -16.32 -33.46
CA GLY A 225 -5.46 -16.38 -32.39
C GLY A 225 -6.06 -16.84 -31.07
N TRP A 226 -7.24 -16.32 -30.72
CA TRP A 226 -7.99 -16.67 -29.52
C TRP A 226 -8.37 -18.14 -29.52
N ASP A 227 -8.96 -18.64 -30.62
CA ASP A 227 -9.32 -20.05 -30.76
C ASP A 227 -8.10 -20.98 -30.61
N LYS A 228 -6.95 -20.56 -31.15
CA LYS A 228 -5.68 -21.29 -31.01
C LYS A 228 -5.17 -21.32 -29.57
N MET A 229 -5.52 -20.36 -28.72
CA MET A 229 -5.14 -20.39 -27.29
C MET A 229 -5.79 -21.55 -26.54
N PHE A 230 -6.99 -21.98 -26.94
CA PHE A 230 -7.69 -23.10 -26.31
C PHE A 230 -7.29 -24.48 -26.88
N GLN A 231 -6.70 -24.52 -28.08
CA GLN A 231 -6.52 -25.78 -28.81
C GLN A 231 -5.07 -26.13 -29.15
N LYS A 232 -4.21 -25.11 -29.32
CA LYS A 232 -2.90 -25.30 -29.97
C LYS A 232 -1.73 -24.68 -29.23
N TYR A 233 -1.89 -23.46 -28.70
CA TYR A 233 -0.79 -22.78 -28.03
C TYR A 233 -0.48 -23.44 -26.69
N LYS A 234 0.81 -23.52 -26.38
CA LYS A 234 1.32 -23.95 -25.08
C LYS A 234 1.36 -22.77 -24.10
N PRO A 235 1.48 -23.03 -22.79
CA PRO A 235 1.66 -21.98 -21.79
C PRO A 235 2.77 -20.99 -22.19
N GLY A 236 2.41 -19.70 -22.25
CA GLY A 236 3.33 -18.62 -22.60
C GLY A 236 3.57 -18.36 -24.09
N GLU A 237 2.98 -19.14 -25.00
CA GLU A 237 3.13 -18.92 -26.46
C GLU A 237 2.24 -17.80 -27.02
N ALA A 238 1.12 -17.51 -26.34
CA ALA A 238 0.19 -16.45 -26.70
C ALA A 238 -0.44 -15.84 -25.44
N ILE A 239 -0.71 -14.53 -25.51
CA ILE A 239 -1.46 -13.78 -24.50
C ILE A 239 -2.46 -12.84 -25.19
N VAL A 240 -3.43 -12.34 -24.44
CA VAL A 240 -4.29 -11.22 -24.85
C VAL A 240 -3.89 -9.96 -24.09
#